data_AF-A0A7V8TXV6-F1
#
_entry.id   AF-A0A7V8TXV6-F1
#
_cell.length_a   1.000
_cell.length_b   1.000
_cell.length_c   1.000
_cell.angle_alpha   90.00
_cell.angle_beta   90.00
_cell.angle_gamma   90.00
#
_symmetry.space_group_name_H-M   'P 1'
#
loop_
_entity.id
_entity.type
_entity.pdbx_description
1 polymer ?
#
loop_
_entity_poly.entity_id
_entity_poly.type
_entity_poly.pdbx_seq_one_letter_code
_entity_poly.pdbx_strand_id
1 'polypeptide(L)'
;MNPLKSIKLLLKYFFSIFNFEIEKISDENKKEIQVVQNRFTEKNNINYLNIYSLKYPLNFTFEYEKFKYYFSNLDYKAYKHLKLFFIKKKRWIEKNIIFLNYDFVPFKLFYGSWGHAIGLNTLILANRYRLRKKRKIIFIQNKKLKFTNSILAGYFKEYINFLDEDNLEKGFIRLLRKVEIDTGQCIEFDDFALTGPEALNHVEQKRFDKKPWLKLKREHELEGSRELKKLKIKKNQWFVTMHIRQMGYKKEDNRNTSQLHRSPNPKNYIDAIKLITDRGGIVFLMGTNKYNFPKMKNFIIYSESKIKSELMDIFLAAKSKFSICNSSGFWTISKSFGTPVLLTDSACHTDYLNLSTNEMYLPRLFKSKKNDKYVNLVKSFSYPLNSLHHDTSFEKIGLEFIENTSQEISDAVQEMIHKHILKKGPKKISKLQQKFKLKFNKENNNKHVCLKAFANLPESFLRKNKHLI
;
A
#
# COMPACT_ATOMS: atom_id res chain seq x y z
N MET A 1 12.87 1.74 -33.42
CA MET A 1 13.50 0.46 -33.01
C MET A 1 12.69 -0.18 -31.91
N ASN A 2 12.24 -1.44 -32.07
CA ASN A 2 11.49 -2.16 -31.02
C ASN A 2 12.38 -2.34 -29.77
N PRO A 3 12.04 -1.78 -28.60
CA PRO A 3 12.86 -1.84 -27.39
C PRO A 3 13.18 -3.28 -26.95
N LEU A 4 12.30 -4.23 -27.28
CA LEU A 4 12.49 -5.66 -27.03
C LEU A 4 13.59 -6.26 -27.92
N LYS A 5 13.73 -5.80 -29.17
CA LYS A 5 14.83 -6.22 -30.05
C LYS A 5 16.17 -5.68 -29.55
N SER A 6 16.23 -4.43 -29.09
CA SER A 6 17.47 -3.86 -28.54
C SER A 6 17.87 -4.51 -27.21
N ILE A 7 16.91 -4.85 -26.34
CA ILE A 7 17.17 -5.62 -25.11
C ILE A 7 17.61 -7.04 -25.45
N LYS A 8 16.95 -7.76 -26.38
CA LYS A 8 17.41 -9.09 -26.81
C LYS A 8 18.82 -9.07 -27.42
N LEU A 9 19.14 -8.06 -28.23
CA LEU A 9 20.47 -7.90 -28.82
C LEU A 9 21.51 -7.58 -27.74
N LEU A 10 21.23 -6.63 -26.83
CA LEU A 10 22.07 -6.33 -25.67
C LEU A 10 22.26 -7.56 -24.78
N LEU A 11 21.22 -8.36 -24.53
CA LEU A 11 21.31 -9.57 -23.73
C LEU A 11 22.18 -10.63 -24.40
N LYS A 12 22.02 -10.86 -25.71
CA LYS A 12 22.84 -11.82 -26.47
C LYS A 12 24.31 -11.40 -26.55
N TYR A 13 24.57 -10.10 -26.73
CA TYR A 13 25.92 -9.51 -26.71
C TYR A 13 26.52 -9.46 -25.29
N PHE A 14 25.68 -9.29 -24.26
CA PHE A 14 26.11 -9.32 -22.87
C PHE A 14 26.45 -10.74 -22.45
N PHE A 15 25.72 -11.79 -22.86
CA PHE A 15 26.15 -13.17 -22.62
C PHE A 15 27.46 -13.53 -23.33
N SER A 16 27.77 -12.93 -24.49
CA SER A 16 29.03 -13.20 -25.19
C SER A 16 30.22 -12.37 -24.68
N ILE A 17 30.01 -11.14 -24.21
CA ILE A 17 31.05 -10.27 -23.64
C ILE A 17 31.24 -10.52 -22.14
N PHE A 18 30.14 -10.77 -21.43
CA PHE A 18 30.07 -11.06 -20.00
C PHE A 18 29.88 -12.57 -19.74
N ASN A 19 30.82 -13.37 -20.25
CA ASN A 19 31.42 -14.48 -19.47
C ASN A 19 32.17 -13.94 -18.21
N PHE A 20 31.75 -12.78 -17.70
CA PHE A 20 32.34 -11.94 -16.67
C PHE A 20 31.89 -12.47 -15.31
N GLU A 21 32.86 -12.86 -14.49
CA GLU A 21 33.06 -12.35 -13.12
C GLU A 21 31.89 -12.28 -12.13
N ILE A 22 30.74 -12.89 -12.41
CA ILE A 22 29.75 -13.28 -11.39
C ILE A 22 30.18 -14.63 -10.77
N GLU A 23 31.14 -15.34 -11.40
CA GLU A 23 31.72 -16.60 -10.93
C GLU A 23 33.22 -16.53 -10.58
N LYS A 24 33.58 -15.56 -9.73
CA LYS A 24 34.53 -15.84 -8.63
C LYS A 24 33.91 -15.60 -7.25
N ILE A 25 32.59 -15.68 -7.17
CA ILE A 25 31.95 -16.16 -5.93
C ILE A 25 32.18 -17.67 -5.98
N SER A 26 33.20 -18.16 -5.29
CA SER A 26 33.50 -19.60 -5.19
C SER A 26 32.21 -20.39 -4.94
N ASP A 27 32.13 -21.63 -5.41
CA ASP A 27 30.93 -22.45 -5.17
C ASP A 27 30.63 -22.63 -3.66
N GLU A 28 31.63 -22.45 -2.80
CA GLU A 28 31.48 -22.26 -1.35
C GLU A 28 30.68 -21.00 -1.00
N ASN A 29 30.96 -19.84 -1.59
CA ASN A 29 30.22 -18.61 -1.33
C ASN A 29 28.79 -18.65 -1.89
N LYS A 30 28.52 -19.39 -2.98
CA LYS A 30 27.15 -19.65 -3.46
C LYS A 30 26.39 -20.55 -2.49
N LYS A 31 27.03 -21.62 -2.00
CA LYS A 31 26.47 -22.49 -0.95
C LYS A 31 26.26 -21.70 0.35
N GLU A 32 27.18 -20.84 0.77
CA GLU A 32 27.06 -19.98 1.96
C GLU A 32 25.90 -18.99 1.84
N ILE A 33 25.76 -18.27 0.71
CA ILE A 33 24.66 -17.33 0.48
C ILE A 33 23.32 -18.07 0.39
N GLN A 34 23.30 -19.28 -0.18
CA GLN A 34 22.09 -20.09 -0.28
C GLN A 34 21.74 -20.76 1.06
N VAL A 35 22.72 -21.09 1.90
CA VAL A 35 22.54 -21.54 3.29
C VAL A 35 22.04 -20.39 4.17
N VAL A 36 22.58 -19.19 3.99
CA VAL A 36 22.08 -17.93 4.56
C VAL A 36 20.61 -17.79 4.15
N GLN A 37 20.29 -17.68 2.84
CA GLN A 37 18.93 -17.50 2.33
C GLN A 37 17.94 -18.62 2.71
N ASN A 38 18.37 -19.88 2.76
CA ASN A 38 17.53 -21.03 3.12
C ASN A 38 17.38 -21.23 4.63
N ARG A 39 18.32 -20.75 5.46
CA ARG A 39 18.18 -20.73 6.94
C ARG A 39 17.42 -19.50 7.44
N PHE A 40 17.14 -18.50 6.60
CA PHE A 40 16.35 -17.29 6.94
C PHE A 40 14.83 -17.53 7.08
N THR A 41 14.35 -18.76 6.90
CA THR A 41 12.96 -19.13 7.21
C THR A 41 12.70 -19.27 8.71
N GLU A 42 13.74 -19.36 9.52
CA GLU A 42 13.63 -19.34 10.98
C GLU A 42 14.14 -18.00 11.55
N LYS A 43 13.46 -17.52 12.59
CA LYS A 43 13.76 -16.28 13.32
C LYS A 43 15.27 -16.03 13.48
N ASN A 44 15.66 -14.78 13.23
CA ASN A 44 16.70 -14.08 13.98
C ASN A 44 18.11 -14.69 13.99
N ASN A 45 18.98 -14.24 13.09
CA ASN A 45 20.34 -13.98 13.54
C ASN A 45 20.96 -12.77 12.86
N ILE A 46 20.66 -11.59 13.42
CA ILE A 46 21.32 -10.34 13.08
C ILE A 46 22.86 -10.46 13.16
N ASN A 47 23.38 -11.40 13.96
CA ASN A 47 24.81 -11.70 14.05
C ASN A 47 25.37 -12.21 12.72
N TYR A 48 24.69 -13.11 12.01
CA TYR A 48 25.14 -13.54 10.67
C TYR A 48 25.12 -12.38 9.68
N LEU A 49 24.04 -11.58 9.66
CA LEU A 49 23.99 -10.40 8.81
C LEU A 49 25.13 -9.42 9.11
N ASN A 50 25.53 -9.29 10.38
CA ASN A 50 26.67 -8.49 10.79
C ASN A 50 27.99 -9.07 10.27
N ILE A 51 28.26 -10.36 10.52
CA ILE A 51 29.48 -11.05 10.04
C ILE A 51 29.60 -10.95 8.52
N TYR A 52 28.55 -11.30 7.79
CA TYR A 52 28.59 -11.29 6.32
C TYR A 52 28.63 -9.87 5.73
N SER A 53 28.04 -8.88 6.39
CA SER A 53 28.19 -7.49 5.95
C SER A 53 29.63 -6.97 6.10
N LEU A 54 30.40 -7.52 7.04
CA LEU A 54 31.83 -7.23 7.19
C LEU A 54 32.66 -7.99 6.15
N LYS A 55 32.35 -9.27 5.91
CA LYS A 55 33.00 -10.10 4.87
C LYS A 55 32.76 -9.56 3.45
N TYR A 56 31.58 -9.01 3.19
CA TYR A 56 31.15 -8.52 1.87
C TYR A 56 30.63 -7.06 1.92
N PRO A 57 31.51 -6.08 2.18
CA PRO A 57 31.10 -4.71 2.51
C PRO A 57 30.37 -3.98 1.38
N LEU A 58 30.58 -4.38 0.13
CA LEU A 58 29.93 -3.79 -1.05
C LEU A 58 28.59 -4.44 -1.41
N ASN A 59 28.22 -5.55 -0.77
CA ASN A 59 26.96 -6.22 -1.06
C ASN A 59 25.79 -5.49 -0.36
N PHE A 60 24.99 -4.78 -1.16
CA PHE A 60 23.85 -4.00 -0.68
C PHE A 60 22.72 -4.88 -0.11
N THR A 61 22.61 -6.16 -0.48
CA THR A 61 21.50 -7.01 -0.03
C THR A 61 21.55 -7.27 1.47
N PHE A 62 22.73 -7.32 2.07
CA PHE A 62 22.85 -7.49 3.53
C PHE A 62 22.31 -6.27 4.28
N GLU A 63 22.54 -5.05 3.79
CA GLU A 63 21.95 -3.86 4.38
C GLU A 63 20.42 -3.86 4.25
N TYR A 64 19.91 -4.36 3.13
CA TYR A 64 18.47 -4.51 2.93
C TYR A 64 17.83 -5.50 3.91
N GLU A 65 18.47 -6.66 4.13
CA GLU A 65 18.01 -7.63 5.12
C GLU A 65 18.07 -7.08 6.54
N LYS A 66 19.12 -6.31 6.89
CA LYS A 66 19.19 -5.61 8.18
C LYS A 66 18.09 -4.57 8.33
N PHE A 67 17.80 -3.80 7.28
CA PHE A 67 16.68 -2.86 7.28
C PHE A 67 15.38 -3.59 7.61
N LYS A 68 15.04 -4.67 6.90
CA LYS A 68 13.84 -5.47 7.17
C LYS A 68 13.81 -6.03 8.59
N TYR A 69 14.95 -6.52 9.09
CA TYR A 69 15.08 -7.06 10.44
C TYR A 69 14.79 -6.00 11.52
N TYR A 70 15.44 -4.83 11.45
CA TYR A 70 15.24 -3.76 12.43
C TYR A 70 13.85 -3.16 12.30
N PHE A 71 13.34 -3.02 11.07
CA PHE A 71 12.01 -2.47 10.82
C PHE A 71 10.92 -3.36 11.43
N SER A 72 10.99 -4.68 11.23
CA SER A 72 10.05 -5.65 11.84
C SER A 72 10.18 -5.77 13.35
N ASN A 73 11.35 -5.40 13.90
CA ASN A 73 11.59 -5.35 15.35
C ASN A 73 11.35 -3.97 15.97
N LEU A 74 10.78 -3.02 15.22
CA LEU A 74 10.41 -1.69 15.73
C LEU A 74 11.64 -0.87 16.20
N ASP A 75 12.80 -1.09 15.60
CA ASP A 75 14.07 -0.42 15.93
C ASP A 75 14.45 0.63 14.87
N TYR A 76 14.73 1.86 15.33
CA TYR A 76 15.15 2.99 14.50
C TYR A 76 16.45 2.75 13.70
N LYS A 77 17.26 1.75 14.05
CA LYS A 77 18.40 1.31 13.23
C LYS A 77 17.97 0.93 11.80
N ALA A 78 16.69 0.63 11.58
CA ALA A 78 16.11 0.44 10.24
C ALA A 78 16.47 1.59 9.29
N TYR A 79 16.31 2.85 9.69
CA TYR A 79 16.61 4.00 8.82
C TYR A 79 18.09 4.11 8.45
N LYS A 80 19.00 3.75 9.37
CA LYS A 80 20.44 3.67 9.08
C LYS A 80 20.71 2.65 7.98
N HIS A 81 20.13 1.46 8.11
CA HIS A 81 20.34 0.37 7.15
C HIS A 81 19.65 0.64 5.80
N LEU A 82 18.49 1.31 5.79
CA LEU A 82 17.86 1.77 4.54
C LEU A 82 18.76 2.75 3.78
N LYS A 83 19.36 3.73 4.48
CA LYS A 83 20.32 4.66 3.89
C LYS A 83 21.55 3.94 3.33
N LEU A 84 22.12 3.00 4.09
CA LEU A 84 23.29 2.22 3.65
C LEU A 84 22.97 1.33 2.44
N PHE A 85 21.81 0.66 2.45
CA PHE A 85 21.30 -0.10 1.32
C PHE A 85 21.25 0.76 0.06
N PHE A 86 20.60 1.93 0.14
CA PHE A 86 20.45 2.85 -0.99
C PHE A 86 21.81 3.27 -1.56
N ILE A 87 22.74 3.73 -0.71
CA ILE A 87 24.07 4.19 -1.14
C ILE A 87 24.84 3.05 -1.83
N LYS A 88 24.85 1.85 -1.24
CA LYS A 88 25.56 0.70 -1.81
C LYS A 88 24.93 0.23 -3.12
N LYS A 89 23.59 0.19 -3.20
CA LYS A 89 22.86 -0.17 -4.42
C LYS A 89 23.10 0.84 -5.55
N LYS A 90 23.06 2.15 -5.25
CA LYS A 90 23.37 3.21 -6.23
C LYS A 90 24.77 3.04 -6.82
N ARG A 91 25.80 2.86 -5.98
CA ARG A 91 27.19 2.59 -6.42
C ARG A 91 27.30 1.32 -7.26
N TRP A 92 26.57 0.27 -6.89
CA TRP A 92 26.56 -0.97 -7.67
C TRP A 92 25.94 -0.75 -9.05
N ILE A 93 24.82 -0.01 -9.14
CA ILE A 93 24.18 0.33 -10.43
C ILE A 93 25.09 1.21 -11.30
N GLU A 94 25.81 2.17 -10.71
CA GLU A 94 26.77 3.03 -11.44
C GLU A 94 27.90 2.23 -12.10
N LYS A 95 28.37 1.14 -11.45
CA LYS A 95 29.35 0.22 -12.02
C LYS A 95 28.76 -0.75 -13.06
N ASN A 96 27.45 -0.95 -13.05
CA ASN A 96 26.76 -1.90 -13.93
C ASN A 96 25.82 -1.14 -14.88
N ILE A 97 26.42 -0.51 -15.89
CA ILE A 97 25.78 0.48 -16.77
C ILE A 97 24.44 0.03 -17.41
N ILE A 98 24.25 -1.28 -17.59
CA ILE A 98 23.01 -1.86 -18.13
C ILE A 98 21.78 -1.55 -17.27
N PHE A 99 21.96 -1.28 -15.97
CA PHE A 99 20.87 -0.97 -15.03
C PHE A 99 20.56 0.52 -14.91
N LEU A 100 21.39 1.41 -15.48
CA LEU A 100 21.27 2.86 -15.26
C LEU A 100 19.94 3.46 -15.76
N ASN A 101 19.34 2.84 -16.77
CA ASN A 101 18.15 3.32 -17.45
C ASN A 101 16.87 2.53 -17.12
N TYR A 102 16.96 1.53 -16.24
CA TYR A 102 15.87 0.60 -15.96
C TYR A 102 15.62 0.43 -14.47
N ASP A 103 14.34 0.39 -14.09
CA ASP A 103 13.92 -0.02 -12.76
C ASP A 103 13.13 -1.32 -12.88
N PHE A 104 13.56 -2.36 -12.18
CA PHE A 104 12.82 -3.61 -12.09
C PHE A 104 11.88 -3.55 -10.90
N VAL A 105 10.62 -3.92 -11.09
CA VAL A 105 9.60 -3.92 -10.02
C VAL A 105 9.26 -5.35 -9.57
N PRO A 106 8.74 -5.51 -8.34
CA PRO A 106 8.58 -6.83 -7.75
C PRO A 106 7.59 -7.68 -8.51
N PHE A 107 7.87 -8.98 -8.63
CA PHE A 107 6.96 -9.90 -9.31
C PHE A 107 5.57 -9.98 -8.68
N LYS A 108 5.47 -9.85 -7.36
CA LYS A 108 4.18 -9.93 -6.67
C LYS A 108 3.23 -8.77 -7.01
N LEU A 109 3.68 -7.76 -7.74
CA LEU A 109 2.93 -6.52 -8.01
C LEU A 109 1.50 -6.75 -8.54
N PHE A 110 1.33 -7.70 -9.47
CA PHE A 110 0.02 -8.04 -10.04
C PHE A 110 -0.46 -9.45 -9.65
N TYR A 111 0.25 -10.12 -8.73
CA TYR A 111 -0.09 -11.47 -8.25
C TYR A 111 -0.39 -11.43 -6.75
N GLY A 112 -1.58 -11.88 -6.37
CA GLY A 112 -2.03 -11.94 -4.97
C GLY A 112 -2.84 -10.73 -4.53
N SER A 113 -2.26 -9.85 -3.71
CA SER A 113 -3.00 -8.75 -3.08
C SER A 113 -3.04 -7.49 -3.94
N TRP A 114 -4.21 -6.87 -4.02
CA TRP A 114 -4.42 -5.57 -4.65
C TRP A 114 -3.54 -4.45 -4.09
N GLY A 115 -3.16 -4.54 -2.81
CA GLY A 115 -2.38 -3.51 -2.13
C GLY A 115 -0.98 -3.32 -2.70
N HIS A 116 -0.42 -4.32 -3.41
CA HIS A 116 0.94 -4.23 -3.96
C HIS A 116 1.09 -3.09 -4.99
N ALA A 117 -0.01 -2.70 -5.65
CA ALA A 117 0.00 -1.64 -6.65
C ALA A 117 0.36 -0.24 -6.08
N ILE A 118 0.16 0.01 -4.78
CA ILE A 118 0.40 1.34 -4.20
C ILE A 118 1.85 1.81 -4.31
N GLY A 119 2.80 0.89 -4.16
CA GLY A 119 4.21 1.21 -4.30
C GLY A 119 4.58 1.56 -5.73
N LEU A 120 4.01 0.85 -6.71
CA LEU A 120 4.18 1.19 -8.12
C LEU A 120 3.56 2.57 -8.43
N ASN A 121 2.38 2.86 -7.89
CA ASN A 121 1.78 4.20 -8.02
C ASN A 121 2.72 5.28 -7.52
N THR A 122 3.31 5.06 -6.35
CA THR A 122 4.24 6.00 -5.72
C THR A 122 5.47 6.21 -6.61
N LEU A 123 6.04 5.13 -7.16
CA LEU A 123 7.18 5.19 -8.08
C LEU A 123 6.86 5.96 -9.37
N ILE A 124 5.69 5.71 -9.97
CA ILE A 124 5.23 6.39 -11.18
C ILE A 124 5.01 7.88 -10.91
N LEU A 125 4.39 8.23 -9.79
CA LEU A 125 4.16 9.62 -9.40
C LEU A 125 5.48 10.35 -9.09
N ALA A 126 6.44 9.69 -8.45
CA ALA A 126 7.78 10.24 -8.23
C ALA A 126 8.47 10.57 -9.57
N ASN A 127 8.36 9.70 -10.59
CA ASN A 127 8.83 10.00 -11.95
C ASN A 127 8.08 11.18 -12.58
N ARG A 128 6.75 11.22 -12.45
CA ARG A 128 5.90 12.29 -13.01
C ARG A 128 6.23 13.66 -12.43
N TYR A 129 6.47 13.74 -11.13
CA TYR A 129 6.81 14.98 -10.43
C TYR A 129 8.30 15.26 -10.36
N ARG A 130 9.14 14.53 -11.12
CA ARG A 130 10.58 14.74 -11.23
C ARG A 130 11.31 14.72 -9.88
N LEU A 131 10.88 13.83 -8.98
CA LEU A 131 11.53 13.61 -7.68
C LEU A 131 12.67 12.58 -7.75
N ARG A 132 12.84 11.99 -8.93
CA ARG A 132 13.87 11.03 -9.26
C ARG A 132 14.17 11.07 -10.75
N LYS A 133 15.38 10.64 -11.14
CA LYS A 133 15.75 10.42 -12.53
C LYS A 133 14.80 9.40 -13.16
N LYS A 134 14.09 9.82 -14.21
CA LYS A 134 13.13 8.97 -14.90
C LYS A 134 13.86 7.80 -15.58
N ARG A 135 13.46 6.58 -15.21
CA ARG A 135 13.93 5.32 -15.80
C ARG A 135 12.75 4.53 -16.37
N LYS A 136 13.04 3.59 -17.27
CA LYS A 136 12.04 2.67 -17.80
C LYS A 136 11.72 1.61 -16.75
N ILE A 137 10.46 1.57 -16.31
CA ILE A 137 10.01 0.57 -15.34
C ILE A 137 9.73 -0.74 -16.10
N ILE A 138 10.28 -1.85 -15.61
CA ILE A 138 10.17 -3.19 -16.18
C ILE A 138 9.53 -4.12 -15.15
N PHE A 139 8.40 -4.73 -15.53
CA PHE A 139 7.78 -5.83 -14.79
C PHE A 139 8.08 -7.15 -15.50
N ILE A 140 8.74 -8.06 -14.80
CA ILE A 140 9.04 -9.41 -15.32
C ILE A 140 7.81 -10.29 -15.06
N GLN A 141 7.03 -10.51 -16.11
CA GLN A 141 5.79 -11.26 -16.10
C GLN A 141 6.05 -12.76 -16.20
N ASN A 142 5.41 -13.51 -15.31
CA ASN A 142 5.23 -14.94 -15.44
C ASN A 142 3.86 -15.22 -16.07
N LYS A 143 3.83 -15.70 -17.30
CA LYS A 143 2.58 -15.97 -18.03
C LYS A 143 1.79 -17.15 -17.46
N LYS A 144 2.43 -18.03 -16.69
CA LYS A 144 1.77 -19.17 -16.02
C LYS A 144 0.94 -18.72 -14.82
N LEU A 145 1.17 -17.50 -14.32
CA LEU A 145 0.40 -16.93 -13.22
C LEU A 145 -0.70 -16.00 -13.71
N LYS A 146 -1.89 -16.17 -13.13
CA LYS A 146 -3.02 -15.28 -13.35
C LYS A 146 -2.85 -14.00 -12.54
N PHE A 147 -3.05 -12.85 -13.18
CA PHE A 147 -3.15 -11.57 -12.47
C PHE A 147 -4.31 -11.58 -11.48
N THR A 148 -4.15 -10.86 -10.36
CA THR A 148 -5.24 -10.63 -9.41
C THR A 148 -6.42 -9.94 -10.08
N ASN A 149 -6.13 -9.00 -10.99
CA ASN A 149 -7.11 -8.36 -11.84
C ASN A 149 -6.43 -7.91 -13.14
N SER A 150 -6.81 -8.52 -14.27
CA SER A 150 -6.18 -8.24 -15.56
C SER A 150 -6.49 -6.84 -16.10
N ILE A 151 -7.68 -6.31 -15.78
CA ILE A 151 -8.11 -4.96 -16.16
C ILE A 151 -7.23 -3.90 -15.50
N LEU A 152 -6.95 -4.03 -14.20
CA LEU A 152 -6.04 -3.15 -13.47
C LEU A 152 -4.63 -3.18 -14.06
N ALA A 153 -4.08 -4.37 -14.30
CA ALA A 153 -2.76 -4.52 -14.93
C ALA A 153 -2.73 -3.82 -16.30
N GLY A 154 -3.84 -3.86 -17.05
CA GLY A 154 -4.02 -3.13 -18.30
C GLY A 154 -3.87 -1.60 -18.18
N TYR A 155 -4.29 -0.99 -17.07
CA TYR A 155 -4.06 0.44 -16.82
C TYR A 155 -2.59 0.78 -16.57
N PHE A 156 -1.82 -0.14 -15.99
CA PHE A 156 -0.39 0.09 -15.74
C PHE A 156 0.49 -0.08 -16.97
N LYS A 157 0.03 -0.79 -18.02
CA LYS A 157 0.78 -1.00 -19.28
C LYS A 157 1.19 0.30 -19.98
N GLU A 158 0.51 1.41 -19.72
CA GLU A 158 0.88 2.74 -20.25
C GLU A 158 2.15 3.31 -19.58
N TYR A 159 2.52 2.80 -18.41
CA TYR A 159 3.58 3.35 -17.55
C TYR A 159 4.75 2.38 -17.33
N ILE A 160 4.53 1.08 -17.52
CA ILE A 160 5.53 0.02 -17.30
C ILE A 160 5.61 -0.90 -18.51
N ASN A 161 6.81 -1.44 -18.75
CA ASN A 161 7.03 -2.44 -19.80
C ASN A 161 6.91 -3.83 -19.20
N PHE A 162 6.11 -4.68 -19.84
CA PHE A 162 5.99 -6.09 -19.48
C PHE A 162 7.03 -6.89 -20.26
N LEU A 163 7.91 -7.58 -19.53
CA LEU A 163 8.91 -8.47 -20.07
C LEU A 163 8.54 -9.90 -19.68
N ASP A 164 8.36 -10.76 -20.67
CA ASP A 164 8.00 -12.16 -20.44
C ASP A 164 9.21 -12.95 -19.94
N GLU A 165 9.07 -13.60 -18.78
CA GLU A 165 10.15 -14.35 -18.14
C GLU A 165 10.67 -15.51 -18.99
N ASP A 166 9.83 -16.10 -19.84
CA ASP A 166 10.19 -17.21 -20.72
C ASP A 166 11.22 -16.79 -21.80
N ASN A 167 11.41 -15.47 -21.99
CA ASN A 167 12.45 -14.93 -22.89
C ASN A 167 13.80 -14.67 -22.20
N LEU A 168 13.95 -15.04 -20.93
CA LEU A 168 15.15 -14.74 -20.13
C LEU A 168 15.76 -16.01 -19.55
N GLU A 169 17.09 -16.02 -19.44
CA GLU A 169 17.78 -17.10 -18.74
C GLU A 169 17.56 -17.03 -17.22
N LYS A 170 17.49 -18.19 -16.57
CA LYS A 170 17.23 -18.30 -15.11
C LYS A 170 18.23 -17.53 -14.26
N GLY A 171 19.52 -17.57 -14.62
CA GLY A 171 20.57 -16.83 -13.92
C GLY A 171 20.36 -15.32 -13.99
N PHE A 172 19.93 -14.83 -15.15
CA PHE A 172 19.62 -13.41 -15.35
C PHE A 172 18.37 -12.99 -14.58
N ILE A 173 17.30 -13.80 -14.57
CA ILE A 173 16.11 -13.54 -13.74
C ILE A 173 16.51 -13.40 -12.26
N ARG A 174 17.37 -14.28 -11.75
CA ARG A 174 17.86 -14.21 -10.36
C ARG A 174 18.63 -12.91 -10.10
N LEU A 175 19.43 -12.43 -11.06
CA LEU A 175 20.12 -11.14 -10.96
C LEU A 175 19.12 -9.97 -10.95
N LEU A 176 18.17 -9.94 -11.87
CA LEU A 176 17.15 -8.89 -11.97
C LEU A 176 16.35 -8.78 -10.66
N ARG A 177 15.98 -9.92 -10.07
CA ARG A 177 15.27 -9.98 -8.78
C ARG A 177 16.04 -9.35 -7.62
N LYS A 178 17.38 -9.41 -7.64
CA LYS A 178 18.21 -8.78 -6.59
C LYS A 178 18.23 -7.26 -6.67
N VAL A 179 18.03 -6.70 -7.86
CA VAL A 179 18.12 -5.25 -8.10
C VAL A 179 16.75 -4.58 -8.18
N GLU A 180 15.68 -5.34 -7.97
CA GLU A 180 14.32 -4.81 -7.88
C GLU A 180 14.22 -3.66 -6.88
N ILE A 181 13.41 -2.66 -7.22
CA ILE A 181 12.90 -1.71 -6.23
C ILE A 181 11.78 -2.46 -5.51
N ASP A 182 11.98 -2.79 -4.23
CA ASP A 182 10.93 -3.42 -3.43
C ASP A 182 9.84 -2.40 -3.10
N THR A 183 8.93 -2.20 -4.06
CA THR A 183 7.81 -1.26 -3.94
C THR A 183 6.86 -1.60 -2.78
N GLY A 184 7.01 -2.76 -2.13
CA GLY A 184 6.27 -3.10 -0.91
C GLY A 184 6.90 -2.52 0.37
N GLN A 185 8.20 -2.21 0.35
CA GLN A 185 8.96 -1.83 1.55
C GLN A 185 9.51 -0.40 1.46
N CYS A 186 10.10 -0.03 0.32
CA CYS A 186 10.75 1.27 0.15
C CYS A 186 10.68 1.78 -1.29
N ILE A 187 10.81 3.10 -1.45
CA ILE A 187 10.93 3.77 -2.75
C ILE A 187 12.23 4.57 -2.76
N GLU A 188 12.96 4.45 -3.86
CA GLU A 188 14.26 5.09 -4.10
C GLU A 188 14.08 6.39 -4.90
N PHE A 189 14.59 7.49 -4.35
CA PHE A 189 14.70 8.82 -4.97
C PHE A 189 16.15 9.07 -5.44
N ASP A 190 16.47 10.28 -5.91
CA ASP A 190 17.81 10.57 -6.45
C ASP A 190 18.93 10.42 -5.41
N ASP A 191 18.69 10.86 -4.18
CA ASP A 191 19.72 10.94 -3.14
C ASP A 191 19.36 10.21 -1.84
N PHE A 192 18.18 9.61 -1.76
CA PHE A 192 17.71 8.92 -0.57
C PHE A 192 16.65 7.87 -0.91
N ALA A 193 16.30 7.04 0.07
CA ALA A 193 15.16 6.13 0.02
C ALA A 193 14.29 6.33 1.26
N LEU A 194 12.98 6.13 1.10
CA LEU A 194 11.97 6.19 2.17
C LEU A 194 11.19 4.89 2.21
N THR A 195 10.56 4.57 3.34
CA THR A 195 9.59 3.46 3.36
C THR A 195 8.41 3.76 2.43
N GLY A 196 7.67 2.73 2.01
CA GLY A 196 6.55 2.90 1.08
C GLY A 196 5.56 4.02 1.47
N PRO A 197 5.00 4.01 2.69
CA PRO A 197 4.06 5.06 3.13
C PRO A 197 4.68 6.45 3.25
N GLU A 198 5.91 6.56 3.74
CA GLU A 198 6.63 7.83 3.84
C GLU A 198 6.94 8.41 2.44
N ALA A 199 7.28 7.55 1.48
CA ALA A 199 7.53 7.94 0.11
C ALA A 199 6.27 8.51 -0.55
N LEU A 200 5.10 7.91 -0.34
CA LEU A 200 3.85 8.45 -0.88
C LEU A 200 3.48 9.78 -0.22
N ASN A 201 3.72 9.91 1.09
CA ASN A 201 3.57 11.20 1.78
C ASN A 201 4.50 12.27 1.18
N HIS A 202 5.76 11.93 0.92
CA HIS A 202 6.73 12.83 0.29
C HIS A 202 6.29 13.24 -1.13
N VAL A 203 5.82 12.29 -1.94
CA VAL A 203 5.27 12.55 -3.27
C VAL A 203 4.07 13.50 -3.21
N GLU A 204 3.15 13.29 -2.26
CA GLU A 204 1.96 14.15 -2.09
C GLU A 204 2.34 15.58 -1.66
N GLN A 205 3.43 15.79 -0.91
CA GLN A 205 3.95 17.13 -0.59
C GLN A 205 4.41 17.92 -1.82
N LYS A 206 4.82 17.22 -2.89
CA LYS A 206 5.34 17.83 -4.13
C LYS A 206 4.31 17.84 -5.26
N ARG A 207 3.12 17.32 -5.00
CA ARG A 207 2.05 17.22 -5.97
C ARG A 207 1.47 18.60 -6.30
N PHE A 208 1.66 19.04 -7.54
CA PHE A 208 1.09 20.29 -8.05
C PHE A 208 -0.28 20.09 -8.72
N ASP A 209 -0.59 18.89 -9.22
CA ASP A 209 -1.90 18.56 -9.82
C ASP A 209 -2.77 17.74 -8.85
N LYS A 210 -3.98 18.22 -8.55
CA LYS A 210 -4.94 17.46 -7.73
C LYS A 210 -5.78 16.46 -8.56
N LYS A 211 -5.31 16.12 -9.76
CA LYS A 211 -6.03 15.26 -10.70
C LYS A 211 -5.79 13.79 -10.36
N PRO A 212 -6.79 12.90 -10.55
CA PRO A 212 -6.56 11.47 -10.57
C PRO A 212 -5.41 11.13 -11.51
N TRP A 213 -4.55 10.20 -11.11
CA TRP A 213 -3.42 9.83 -11.96
C TRP A 213 -3.82 8.75 -12.98
N LEU A 214 -4.76 7.85 -12.61
CA LEU A 214 -5.50 7.03 -13.57
C LEU A 214 -6.84 7.66 -13.93
N LYS A 215 -7.23 7.50 -15.19
CA LYS A 215 -8.55 7.88 -15.70
C LYS A 215 -9.23 6.65 -16.26
N LEU A 216 -10.48 6.41 -15.87
CA LEU A 216 -11.26 5.30 -16.41
C LEU A 216 -11.42 5.45 -17.93
N LYS A 217 -11.13 4.38 -18.69
CA LYS A 217 -11.32 4.33 -20.13
C LYS A 217 -12.81 4.43 -20.46
N ARG A 218 -13.14 5.12 -21.56
CA ARG A 218 -14.52 5.32 -22.02
C ARG A 218 -15.26 3.99 -22.22
N GLU A 219 -14.59 2.99 -22.77
CA GLU A 219 -15.15 1.65 -22.97
C GLU A 219 -15.53 0.96 -21.65
N HIS A 220 -14.68 1.04 -20.61
CA HIS A 220 -15.00 0.50 -19.28
C HIS A 220 -16.11 1.31 -18.60
N GLU A 221 -16.18 2.63 -18.83
CA GLU A 221 -17.26 3.45 -18.31
C GLU A 221 -18.62 3.08 -18.92
N LEU A 222 -18.66 2.86 -20.24
CA LEU A 222 -19.87 2.43 -20.94
C LEU A 222 -20.30 1.03 -20.49
N GLU A 223 -19.35 0.11 -20.39
CA GLU A 223 -19.63 -1.27 -19.98
C GLU A 223 -20.13 -1.33 -18.53
N GLY A 224 -19.44 -0.67 -17.59
CA GLY A 224 -19.91 -0.65 -16.22
C GLY A 224 -21.26 0.05 -16.04
N SER A 225 -21.55 1.07 -16.86
CA SER A 225 -22.89 1.68 -16.90
C SER A 225 -23.97 0.71 -17.41
N ARG A 226 -23.64 -0.17 -18.36
CA ARG A 226 -24.56 -1.23 -18.82
C ARG A 226 -24.80 -2.26 -17.72
N GLU A 227 -23.76 -2.69 -17.02
CA GLU A 227 -23.89 -3.63 -15.90
C GLU A 227 -24.78 -3.07 -14.78
N LEU A 228 -24.62 -1.79 -14.41
CA LEU A 228 -25.49 -1.15 -13.41
C LEU A 228 -26.97 -1.16 -13.82
N LYS A 229 -27.29 -1.01 -15.12
CA LYS A 229 -28.68 -1.10 -15.61
C LYS A 229 -29.28 -2.50 -15.38
N LYS A 230 -28.49 -3.57 -15.42
CA LYS A 230 -28.96 -4.94 -15.12
C LYS A 230 -29.45 -5.09 -13.67
N LEU A 231 -29.03 -4.19 -12.78
CA LEU A 231 -29.49 -4.08 -11.39
C LEU A 231 -30.60 -3.03 -11.20
N LYS A 232 -31.16 -2.49 -12.29
CA LYS A 232 -32.17 -1.42 -12.28
C LYS A 232 -31.71 -0.13 -11.58
N ILE A 233 -30.38 0.10 -11.52
CA ILE A 233 -29.80 1.31 -10.95
C ILE A 233 -29.89 2.44 -11.98
N LYS A 234 -30.49 3.58 -11.60
CA LYS A 234 -30.66 4.74 -12.48
C LYS A 234 -29.32 5.43 -12.73
N LYS A 235 -29.14 6.03 -13.92
CA LYS A 235 -27.91 6.72 -14.34
C LYS A 235 -27.42 7.80 -13.36
N ASN A 236 -28.34 8.50 -12.70
CA ASN A 236 -28.02 9.60 -11.79
C ASN A 236 -27.99 9.18 -10.31
N GLN A 237 -28.26 7.90 -10.01
CA GLN A 237 -28.21 7.42 -8.63
C GLN A 237 -26.74 7.29 -8.21
N TRP A 238 -26.41 7.83 -7.04
CA TRP A 238 -25.08 7.76 -6.51
C TRP A 238 -24.87 6.46 -5.73
N PHE A 239 -23.63 5.97 -5.74
CA PHE A 239 -23.25 4.80 -4.98
C PHE A 239 -21.89 4.99 -4.33
N VAL A 240 -21.64 4.17 -3.33
CA VAL A 240 -20.36 4.03 -2.66
C VAL A 240 -19.91 2.57 -2.70
N THR A 241 -18.60 2.36 -2.59
CA THR A 241 -18.03 1.04 -2.33
C THR A 241 -17.64 0.94 -0.87
N MET A 242 -17.88 -0.22 -0.28
CA MET A 242 -17.50 -0.55 1.09
C MET A 242 -16.68 -1.84 1.06
N HIS A 243 -15.50 -1.86 1.68
CA HIS A 243 -14.70 -3.07 1.82
C HIS A 243 -14.38 -3.28 3.29
N ILE A 244 -15.07 -4.25 3.92
CA ILE A 244 -14.83 -4.66 5.29
C ILE A 244 -13.92 -5.89 5.26
N ARG A 245 -12.70 -5.79 5.79
CA ARG A 245 -11.79 -6.94 5.83
C ARG A 245 -12.31 -7.97 6.83
N GLN A 246 -12.51 -9.20 6.36
CA GLN A 246 -12.96 -10.32 7.18
C GLN A 246 -11.99 -11.49 7.08
N MET A 247 -11.96 -12.33 8.11
CA MET A 247 -11.19 -13.56 8.13
C MET A 247 -11.66 -14.55 7.05
N GLY A 248 -10.71 -15.27 6.44
CA GLY A 248 -10.98 -16.25 5.39
C GLY A 248 -10.41 -15.91 4.02
N TYR A 249 -9.86 -14.71 3.83
CA TYR A 249 -8.98 -14.45 2.70
C TYR A 249 -7.77 -15.40 2.78
N LYS A 250 -7.38 -16.04 1.66
CA LYS A 250 -6.27 -17.02 1.60
C LYS A 250 -6.35 -18.18 2.61
N LYS A 251 -7.55 -18.63 3.00
CA LYS A 251 -7.75 -19.71 4.00
C LYS A 251 -7.25 -19.34 5.41
N GLU A 252 -7.22 -18.06 5.75
CA GLU A 252 -7.00 -17.60 7.13
C GLU A 252 -8.12 -18.10 8.07
N ASP A 253 -7.73 -18.57 9.25
CA ASP A 253 -8.57 -18.96 10.38
C ASP A 253 -7.99 -18.43 11.71
N ASN A 254 -8.67 -18.68 12.83
CA ASN A 254 -8.23 -18.22 14.15
C ASN A 254 -6.88 -18.80 14.59
N ARG A 255 -6.42 -19.91 14.00
CA ARG A 255 -5.19 -20.61 14.38
C ARG A 255 -3.98 -20.12 13.59
N ASN A 256 -4.19 -19.51 12.42
CA ASN A 256 -3.10 -19.09 11.53
C ASN A 256 -3.08 -17.58 11.21
N THR A 257 -4.07 -16.81 11.68
CA THR A 257 -4.10 -15.36 11.46
C THR A 257 -3.17 -14.62 12.42
N SER A 258 -2.45 -13.63 11.90
CA SER A 258 -1.68 -12.65 12.69
C SER A 258 -2.11 -11.21 12.35
N GLN A 259 -3.33 -11.06 11.82
CA GLN A 259 -3.86 -9.83 11.23
C GLN A 259 -5.26 -9.46 11.75
N LEU A 260 -5.65 -9.92 12.94
CA LEU A 260 -6.93 -9.59 13.58
C LEU A 260 -7.08 -8.09 13.81
N HIS A 261 -5.99 -7.38 14.08
CA HIS A 261 -5.97 -5.91 14.19
C HIS A 261 -6.53 -5.16 12.97
N ARG A 262 -6.69 -5.83 11.81
CA ARG A 262 -7.21 -5.26 10.55
C ARG A 262 -8.63 -5.74 10.20
N SER A 263 -9.22 -6.61 11.01
CA SER A 263 -10.49 -7.27 10.71
C SER A 263 -11.57 -6.83 11.70
N PRO A 264 -12.27 -5.72 11.45
CA PRO A 264 -13.30 -5.22 12.36
C PRO A 264 -14.55 -6.10 12.38
N ASN A 265 -15.37 -5.93 13.43
CA ASN A 265 -16.70 -6.51 13.47
C ASN A 265 -17.61 -5.91 12.37
N PRO A 266 -18.08 -6.70 11.38
CA PRO A 266 -18.94 -6.19 10.30
C PRO A 266 -20.27 -5.60 10.80
N LYS A 267 -20.75 -6.01 11.98
CA LYS A 267 -21.96 -5.46 12.61
C LYS A 267 -21.86 -3.94 12.85
N ASN A 268 -20.66 -3.43 13.13
CA ASN A 268 -20.43 -2.00 13.38
C ASN A 268 -20.63 -1.13 12.12
N TYR A 269 -20.79 -1.73 10.94
CA TYR A 269 -21.03 -0.99 9.70
C TYR A 269 -22.52 -0.87 9.34
N ILE A 270 -23.43 -1.54 10.06
CA ILE A 270 -24.85 -1.57 9.70
C ILE A 270 -25.47 -0.16 9.71
N ASP A 271 -25.17 0.65 10.72
CA ASP A 271 -25.75 2.01 10.81
C ASP A 271 -25.21 2.92 9.72
N ALA A 272 -23.93 2.78 9.36
CA ALA A 272 -23.34 3.48 8.23
C ALA A 272 -23.97 3.08 6.89
N ILE A 273 -24.28 1.78 6.70
CA ILE A 273 -24.99 1.30 5.50
C ILE A 273 -26.38 1.93 5.44
N LYS A 274 -27.15 1.85 6.54
CA LYS A 274 -28.50 2.45 6.63
C LYS A 274 -28.46 3.95 6.32
N LEU A 275 -27.53 4.68 6.94
CA LEU A 275 -27.35 6.12 6.74
C LEU A 275 -27.20 6.50 5.25
N ILE A 276 -26.45 5.69 4.49
CA ILE A 276 -26.25 5.86 3.05
C ILE A 276 -27.53 5.52 2.27
N THR A 277 -28.13 4.36 2.57
CA THR A 277 -29.30 3.87 1.82
C THR A 277 -30.53 4.73 2.02
N ASP A 278 -30.71 5.28 3.23
CA ASP A 278 -31.81 6.19 3.59
C ASP A 278 -31.69 7.54 2.87
N ARG A 279 -30.47 7.91 2.47
CA ARG A 279 -30.20 9.09 1.61
C ARG A 279 -30.25 8.79 0.11
N GLY A 280 -30.82 7.63 -0.26
CA GLY A 280 -30.97 7.20 -1.65
C GLY A 280 -29.68 6.69 -2.31
N GLY A 281 -28.59 6.59 -1.55
CA GLY A 281 -27.34 6.01 -2.02
C GLY A 281 -27.40 4.49 -2.11
N ILE A 282 -26.54 3.92 -2.94
CA ILE A 282 -26.32 2.47 -3.01
C ILE A 282 -24.97 2.12 -2.38
N VAL A 283 -24.93 1.04 -1.60
CA VAL A 283 -23.69 0.51 -1.05
C VAL A 283 -23.35 -0.80 -1.74
N PHE A 284 -22.21 -0.83 -2.44
CA PHE A 284 -21.61 -2.08 -2.93
C PHE A 284 -20.59 -2.58 -1.91
N LEU A 285 -20.91 -3.67 -1.21
CA LEU A 285 -19.97 -4.36 -0.35
C LEU A 285 -19.03 -5.22 -1.20
N MET A 286 -17.78 -4.80 -1.27
CA MET A 286 -16.69 -5.39 -2.04
C MET A 286 -15.93 -6.44 -1.23
N GLY A 287 -15.27 -7.36 -1.94
CA GLY A 287 -14.53 -8.46 -1.33
C GLY A 287 -15.44 -9.63 -0.95
N THR A 288 -14.84 -10.72 -0.48
CA THR A 288 -15.59 -11.87 0.03
C THR A 288 -16.11 -11.56 1.42
N ASN A 289 -17.41 -11.81 1.63
CA ASN A 289 -18.10 -11.57 2.89
C ASN A 289 -18.61 -12.90 3.47
N LYS A 290 -18.39 -13.12 4.77
CA LYS A 290 -18.93 -14.26 5.52
C LYS A 290 -20.01 -13.85 6.52
N TYR A 291 -20.11 -12.57 6.85
CA TYR A 291 -21.12 -12.07 7.77
C TYR A 291 -22.49 -12.00 7.10
N ASN A 292 -23.50 -12.56 7.75
CA ASN A 292 -24.87 -12.49 7.27
C ASN A 292 -25.49 -11.12 7.60
N PHE A 293 -25.41 -10.19 6.65
CA PHE A 293 -26.02 -8.87 6.81
C PHE A 293 -27.55 -8.94 6.71
N PRO A 294 -28.29 -8.09 7.44
CA PRO A 294 -29.72 -7.98 7.25
C PRO A 294 -30.02 -7.50 5.82
N LYS A 295 -31.14 -7.98 5.25
CA LYS A 295 -31.61 -7.49 3.95
C LYS A 295 -31.95 -6.01 4.07
N MET A 296 -31.32 -5.18 3.23
CA MET A 296 -31.52 -3.73 3.21
C MET A 296 -31.67 -3.26 1.77
N LYS A 297 -32.60 -2.32 1.53
CA LYS A 297 -32.77 -1.71 0.21
C LYS A 297 -31.49 -0.96 -0.18
N ASN A 298 -31.11 -1.02 -1.46
CA ASN A 298 -29.90 -0.36 -1.98
C ASN A 298 -28.57 -0.84 -1.36
N PHE A 299 -28.56 -1.98 -0.68
CA PHE A 299 -27.34 -2.65 -0.22
C PHE A 299 -27.08 -3.89 -1.07
N ILE A 300 -25.91 -3.96 -1.71
CA ILE A 300 -25.55 -5.01 -2.66
C ILE A 300 -24.27 -5.69 -2.17
N ILE A 301 -24.36 -6.98 -1.86
CA ILE A 301 -23.19 -7.83 -1.63
C ILE A 301 -22.60 -8.16 -3.01
N TYR A 302 -21.54 -7.45 -3.41
CA TYR A 302 -21.03 -7.50 -4.77
C TYR A 302 -20.48 -8.88 -5.15
N SER A 303 -19.90 -9.60 -4.19
CA SER A 303 -19.38 -10.96 -4.41
C SER A 303 -20.44 -11.97 -4.85
N GLU A 304 -21.71 -11.71 -4.55
CA GLU A 304 -22.88 -12.54 -4.88
C GLU A 304 -23.68 -11.97 -6.06
N SER A 305 -23.24 -10.84 -6.62
CA SER A 305 -23.97 -10.15 -7.68
C SER A 305 -23.63 -10.71 -9.06
N LYS A 306 -24.65 -10.79 -9.93
CA LYS A 306 -24.50 -11.22 -11.33
C LYS A 306 -23.60 -10.32 -12.18
N ILE A 307 -23.32 -9.10 -11.72
CA ILE A 307 -22.45 -8.14 -12.42
C ILE A 307 -20.98 -8.23 -11.97
N LYS A 308 -20.64 -9.22 -11.13
CA LYS A 308 -19.28 -9.39 -10.64
C LYS A 308 -18.34 -9.72 -11.80
N SER A 309 -17.30 -8.91 -11.98
CA SER A 309 -16.28 -9.09 -13.01
C SER A 309 -15.04 -8.27 -12.69
N GLU A 310 -13.88 -8.63 -13.26
CA GLU A 310 -12.65 -7.86 -13.09
C GLU A 310 -12.82 -6.40 -13.54
N LEU A 311 -13.62 -6.14 -14.56
CA LEU A 311 -13.92 -4.78 -15.03
C LEU A 311 -14.77 -4.04 -14.00
N MET A 312 -15.79 -4.69 -13.43
CA MET A 312 -16.66 -4.07 -12.46
C MET A 312 -15.97 -3.79 -11.12
N ASP A 313 -14.96 -4.55 -10.72
CA ASP A 313 -14.09 -4.20 -9.59
C ASP A 313 -13.50 -2.78 -9.76
N ILE A 314 -12.95 -2.51 -10.95
CA ILE A 314 -12.28 -1.25 -11.26
C ILE A 314 -13.29 -0.14 -11.49
N PHE A 315 -14.37 -0.42 -12.22
CA PHE A 315 -15.43 0.55 -12.48
C PHE A 315 -16.07 1.03 -11.18
N LEU A 316 -16.45 0.11 -10.27
CA LEU A 316 -17.06 0.48 -8.99
C LEU A 316 -16.09 1.27 -8.12
N ALA A 317 -14.81 0.89 -8.06
CA ALA A 317 -13.78 1.66 -7.36
C ALA A 317 -13.61 3.07 -7.93
N ALA A 318 -13.60 3.23 -9.25
CA ALA A 318 -13.36 4.49 -9.94
C ALA A 318 -14.57 5.44 -10.01
N LYS A 319 -15.80 4.92 -10.02
CA LYS A 319 -17.04 5.72 -10.20
C LYS A 319 -17.81 5.95 -8.90
N SER A 320 -17.47 5.25 -7.84
CA SER A 320 -17.98 5.50 -6.50
C SER A 320 -17.77 6.95 -6.08
N LYS A 321 -18.69 7.51 -5.30
CA LYS A 321 -18.55 8.87 -4.76
C LYS A 321 -17.47 8.97 -3.68
N PHE A 322 -17.30 7.91 -2.92
CA PHE A 322 -16.20 7.68 -2.00
C PHE A 322 -16.19 6.21 -1.58
N SER A 323 -15.05 5.70 -1.14
CA SER A 323 -14.90 4.31 -0.66
C SER A 323 -14.75 4.28 0.86
N ILE A 324 -15.46 3.37 1.52
CA ILE A 324 -15.29 3.07 2.94
C ILE A 324 -14.48 1.78 3.02
N CYS A 325 -13.30 1.81 3.62
CA CYS A 325 -12.40 0.66 3.63
C CYS A 325 -11.70 0.51 4.99
N ASN A 326 -11.14 -0.65 5.23
CA ASN A 326 -10.12 -0.85 6.28
C ASN A 326 -8.72 -0.77 5.68
N SER A 327 -7.70 -0.97 6.53
CA SER A 327 -6.33 -1.28 6.11
C SER A 327 -6.29 -2.56 5.26
N SER A 328 -6.60 -2.47 3.96
CA SER A 328 -6.68 -3.59 3.02
C SER A 328 -6.17 -3.18 1.62
N GLY A 329 -6.18 -4.06 0.63
CA GLY A 329 -5.68 -3.73 -0.71
C GLY A 329 -6.61 -2.86 -1.56
N PHE A 330 -7.94 -2.93 -1.32
CA PHE A 330 -8.95 -2.42 -2.26
C PHE A 330 -8.95 -0.89 -2.39
N TRP A 331 -8.75 -0.17 -1.29
CA TRP A 331 -8.78 1.30 -1.29
C TRP A 331 -7.71 1.94 -2.19
N THR A 332 -6.61 1.23 -2.44
CA THR A 332 -5.52 1.71 -3.31
C THR A 332 -6.00 1.90 -4.76
N ILE A 333 -6.97 1.09 -5.21
CA ILE A 333 -7.59 1.20 -6.53
C ILE A 333 -8.43 2.48 -6.59
N SER A 334 -9.34 2.66 -5.62
CA SER A 334 -10.19 3.87 -5.51
C SER A 334 -9.33 5.13 -5.56
N LYS A 335 -8.27 5.18 -4.74
CA LYS A 335 -7.33 6.30 -4.71
C LYS A 335 -6.66 6.54 -6.07
N SER A 336 -6.28 5.48 -6.79
CA SER A 336 -5.61 5.60 -8.09
C SER A 336 -6.47 6.32 -9.14
N PHE A 337 -7.78 6.07 -9.10
CA PHE A 337 -8.78 6.73 -9.95
C PHE A 337 -9.33 8.03 -9.32
N GLY A 338 -8.78 8.46 -8.18
CA GLY A 338 -9.14 9.70 -7.50
C GLY A 338 -10.47 9.68 -6.75
N THR A 339 -11.05 8.50 -6.53
CA THR A 339 -12.19 8.31 -5.62
C THR A 339 -11.71 8.54 -4.18
N PRO A 340 -12.30 9.47 -3.42
CA PRO A 340 -11.95 9.70 -2.03
C PRO A 340 -12.15 8.44 -1.17
N VAL A 341 -11.25 8.21 -0.23
CA VAL A 341 -11.28 7.08 0.70
C VAL A 341 -11.54 7.57 2.13
N LEU A 342 -12.42 6.88 2.84
CA LEU A 342 -12.49 6.84 4.29
C LEU A 342 -11.91 5.51 4.76
N LEU A 343 -10.72 5.56 5.37
CA LEU A 343 -10.14 4.41 6.06
C LEU A 343 -10.67 4.37 7.49
N THR A 344 -11.33 3.27 7.85
CA THR A 344 -11.95 3.04 9.17
C THR A 344 -11.28 1.88 9.87
N ASP A 345 -11.43 1.80 11.20
CA ASP A 345 -10.95 0.67 12.00
C ASP A 345 -9.49 0.32 11.73
N SER A 346 -8.67 1.35 11.52
CA SER A 346 -7.29 1.17 11.12
C SER A 346 -6.36 1.21 12.33
N ALA A 347 -5.80 0.06 12.70
CA ALA A 347 -4.75 -0.06 13.73
C ALA A 347 -3.33 0.11 13.16
N CYS A 348 -3.14 -0.04 11.84
CA CYS A 348 -1.87 0.22 11.18
C CYS A 348 -1.81 1.70 10.78
N HIS A 349 -1.28 2.56 11.66
CA HIS A 349 -1.30 4.01 11.45
C HIS A 349 -0.38 4.52 10.35
N THR A 350 0.57 3.73 9.84
CA THR A 350 1.29 4.10 8.61
C THR A 350 0.38 4.31 7.41
N ASP A 351 -0.81 3.68 7.37
CA ASP A 351 -1.76 3.88 6.27
C ASP A 351 -2.26 5.32 6.17
N TYR A 352 -2.25 6.06 7.28
CA TYR A 352 -2.56 7.49 7.29
C TYR A 352 -1.66 8.29 6.36
N LEU A 353 -0.37 7.91 6.27
CA LEU A 353 0.63 8.60 5.44
C LEU A 353 0.33 8.49 3.95
N ASN A 354 -0.44 7.48 3.55
CA ASN A 354 -0.85 7.27 2.16
C ASN A 354 -2.05 8.11 1.74
N LEU A 355 -2.70 8.84 2.66
CA LEU A 355 -3.91 9.59 2.38
C LEU A 355 -3.62 11.07 2.07
N SER A 356 -4.54 11.70 1.36
CA SER A 356 -4.52 13.09 0.88
C SER A 356 -5.62 13.93 1.54
N THR A 357 -5.67 15.23 1.27
CA THR A 357 -6.61 16.17 1.92
C THR A 357 -8.10 15.90 1.62
N ASN A 358 -8.39 15.13 0.57
CA ASN A 358 -9.76 14.77 0.20
C ASN A 358 -10.26 13.53 0.96
N GLU A 359 -9.36 12.81 1.60
CA GLU A 359 -9.58 11.53 2.26
C GLU A 359 -9.69 11.72 3.78
N MET A 360 -10.16 10.68 4.46
CA MET A 360 -10.38 10.69 5.91
C MET A 360 -9.87 9.39 6.53
N TYR A 361 -9.39 9.48 7.77
CA TYR A 361 -8.84 8.35 8.52
C TYR A 361 -9.48 8.29 9.90
N LEU A 362 -10.18 7.21 10.20
CA LEU A 362 -10.74 6.90 11.51
C LEU A 362 -9.85 5.81 12.15
N PRO A 363 -8.94 6.19 13.05
CA PRO A 363 -8.00 5.26 13.68
C PRO A 363 -8.68 4.40 14.74
N ARG A 364 -8.15 3.20 14.94
CA ARG A 364 -8.31 2.50 16.22
C ARG A 364 -7.44 3.19 17.28
N LEU A 365 -7.97 3.33 18.49
CA LEU A 365 -7.17 3.82 19.62
C LEU A 365 -6.30 2.68 20.16
N PHE A 366 -5.15 3.01 20.73
CA PHE A 366 -4.33 2.04 21.46
C PHE A 366 -4.47 2.24 22.95
N LYS A 367 -4.50 1.14 23.70
CA LYS A 367 -4.58 1.13 25.16
C LYS A 367 -3.48 0.24 25.72
N SER A 368 -2.85 0.66 26.81
CA SER A 368 -1.83 -0.15 27.47
C SER A 368 -2.48 -1.22 28.33
N LYS A 369 -2.08 -2.48 28.11
CA LYS A 369 -2.52 -3.61 28.93
C LYS A 369 -2.01 -3.54 30.37
N LYS A 370 -0.96 -2.75 30.64
CA LYS A 370 -0.32 -2.65 31.97
C LYS A 370 -1.12 -1.78 32.94
N ASN A 371 -1.68 -0.67 32.46
CA ASN A 371 -2.29 0.36 33.32
C ASN A 371 -3.64 0.86 32.82
N ASP A 372 -4.18 0.23 31.78
CA ASP A 372 -5.48 0.55 31.19
C ASP A 372 -5.59 2.00 30.67
N LYS A 373 -4.47 2.68 30.40
CA LYS A 373 -4.46 4.04 29.86
C LYS A 373 -4.35 4.03 28.35
N TYR A 374 -5.10 4.92 27.72
CA TYR A 374 -4.97 5.20 26.29
C TYR A 374 -3.60 5.81 25.96
N VAL A 375 -3.04 5.38 24.84
CA VAL A 375 -1.86 6.00 24.25
C VAL A 375 -2.26 7.37 23.68
N ASN A 376 -1.38 8.37 23.83
CA ASN A 376 -1.57 9.67 23.19
C ASN A 376 -1.76 9.48 21.67
N LEU A 377 -2.78 10.14 21.11
CA LEU A 377 -3.18 9.96 19.72
C LEU A 377 -2.07 10.37 18.74
N VAL A 378 -1.31 11.41 19.03
CA VAL A 378 -0.22 11.85 18.14
C VAL A 378 0.94 10.85 18.17
N LYS A 379 1.25 10.32 19.36
CA LYS A 379 2.30 9.29 19.53
C LYS A 379 1.96 7.99 18.81
N SER A 380 0.68 7.58 18.77
CA SER A 380 0.31 6.35 18.06
C SER A 380 0.59 6.44 16.54
N PHE A 381 0.55 7.65 15.97
CA PHE A 381 0.86 7.89 14.55
C PHE A 381 2.36 8.00 14.25
N SER A 382 3.21 7.85 15.28
CA SER A 382 4.67 8.00 15.15
C SER A 382 5.36 6.64 15.22
N TYR A 383 6.47 6.49 14.50
CA TYR A 383 7.30 5.28 14.60
C TYR A 383 7.81 5.14 16.05
N PRO A 384 7.90 3.92 16.62
CA PRO A 384 7.53 2.64 16.00
C PRO A 384 6.03 2.27 16.07
N LEU A 385 5.21 3.00 16.83
CA LEU A 385 3.83 2.63 17.12
C LEU A 385 2.91 2.65 15.89
N ASN A 386 3.25 3.44 14.87
CA ASN A 386 2.46 3.46 13.64
C ASN A 386 2.69 2.26 12.73
N SER A 387 3.79 1.53 12.90
CA SER A 387 4.24 0.40 12.06
C SER A 387 3.94 -0.98 12.69
N LEU A 388 2.85 -1.07 13.46
CA LEU A 388 2.38 -2.32 14.05
C LEU A 388 1.56 -3.11 13.03
N HIS A 389 2.24 -4.00 12.31
CA HIS A 389 1.66 -4.75 11.18
C HIS A 389 1.17 -6.16 11.53
N HIS A 390 1.41 -6.64 12.75
CA HIS A 390 1.01 -7.98 13.21
C HIS A 390 0.45 -7.92 14.62
N ASP A 391 -0.49 -8.80 14.95
CA ASP A 391 -1.07 -8.89 16.30
C ASP A 391 0.02 -9.13 17.37
N THR A 392 1.02 -9.95 17.04
CA THR A 392 2.19 -10.22 17.89
C THR A 392 3.03 -8.98 18.18
N SER A 393 2.99 -7.96 17.30
CA SER A 393 3.69 -6.69 17.53
C SER A 393 3.01 -5.90 18.64
N PHE A 394 1.67 -5.90 18.71
CA PHE A 394 0.92 -5.28 19.80
C PHE A 394 1.16 -6.00 21.13
N GLU A 395 1.14 -7.33 21.12
CA GLU A 395 1.41 -8.16 22.29
C GLU A 395 2.81 -7.92 22.87
N LYS A 396 3.84 -7.91 22.01
CA LYS A 396 5.24 -7.71 22.41
C LYS A 396 5.47 -6.39 23.17
N ILE A 397 4.71 -5.35 22.83
CA ILE A 397 4.82 -4.02 23.46
C ILE A 397 3.72 -3.76 24.50
N GLY A 398 2.89 -4.75 24.82
CA GLY A 398 1.83 -4.66 25.83
C GLY A 398 0.72 -3.67 25.48
N LEU A 399 0.37 -3.56 24.20
CA LEU A 399 -0.75 -2.75 23.73
C LEU A 399 -1.92 -3.61 23.23
N GLU A 400 -3.10 -3.06 23.33
CA GLU A 400 -4.30 -3.51 22.62
C GLU A 400 -4.85 -2.39 21.72
N PHE A 401 -5.63 -2.76 20.72
CA PHE A 401 -6.31 -1.85 19.81
C PHE A 401 -7.82 -1.88 20.09
N ILE A 402 -8.45 -0.71 20.08
CA ILE A 402 -9.87 -0.55 20.37
C ILE A 402 -10.61 -0.32 19.05
N GLU A 403 -11.58 -1.18 18.75
CA GLU A 403 -12.42 -1.05 17.56
C GLU A 403 -13.20 0.26 17.59
N ASN A 404 -13.49 0.79 16.40
CA ASN A 404 -14.41 1.91 16.30
C ASN A 404 -15.85 1.41 16.51
N THR A 405 -16.62 2.20 17.25
CA THR A 405 -18.04 1.93 17.49
C THR A 405 -18.87 2.18 16.23
N SER A 406 -20.06 1.58 16.15
CA SER A 406 -21.01 1.82 15.04
C SER A 406 -21.30 3.31 14.84
N GLN A 407 -21.43 4.06 15.94
CA GLN A 407 -21.65 5.50 15.89
C GLN A 407 -20.45 6.26 15.32
N GLU A 408 -19.21 5.94 15.71
CA GLU A 408 -18.02 6.62 15.18
C GLU A 408 -17.85 6.40 13.67
N ILE A 409 -18.15 5.18 13.20
CA ILE A 409 -18.13 4.85 11.77
C ILE A 409 -19.25 5.61 11.04
N SER A 410 -20.47 5.60 11.58
CA SER A 410 -21.63 6.31 11.01
C SER A 410 -21.38 7.81 10.90
N ASP A 411 -20.85 8.45 11.95
CA ASP A 411 -20.49 9.87 11.96
C ASP A 411 -19.44 10.20 10.89
N ALA A 412 -18.39 9.38 10.78
CA ALA A 412 -17.36 9.56 9.77
C ALA A 412 -17.93 9.46 8.35
N VAL A 413 -18.85 8.53 8.11
CA VAL A 413 -19.57 8.39 6.83
C VAL A 413 -20.47 9.59 6.58
N GLN A 414 -21.14 10.13 7.60
CA GLN A 414 -21.93 11.35 7.48
C GLN A 414 -21.07 12.53 7.02
N GLU A 415 -19.87 12.70 7.57
CA GLU A 415 -18.94 13.74 7.14
C GLU A 415 -18.48 13.54 5.68
N MET A 416 -18.26 12.29 5.24
CA MET A 416 -17.95 11.99 3.83
C MET A 416 -19.12 12.32 2.90
N ILE A 417 -20.37 12.03 3.30
CA ILE A 417 -21.58 12.41 2.56
C ILE A 417 -21.68 13.93 2.44
N HIS A 418 -21.50 14.66 3.55
CA HIS A 418 -21.54 16.13 3.54
C HIS A 418 -20.47 16.71 2.60
N LYS A 419 -19.25 16.16 2.63
CA LYS A 419 -18.13 16.63 1.80
C LYS A 419 -18.30 16.30 0.32
N HIS A 420 -18.60 15.05 -0.03
CA HIS A 420 -18.48 14.55 -1.41
C HIS A 420 -19.80 14.40 -2.15
N ILE A 421 -20.93 14.33 -1.44
CA ILE A 421 -22.27 14.26 -2.04
C ILE A 421 -22.94 15.64 -2.00
N LEU A 422 -23.07 16.20 -0.80
CA LEU A 422 -23.76 17.48 -0.62
C LEU A 422 -22.89 18.69 -0.96
N LYS A 423 -21.55 18.49 -1.03
CA LYS A 423 -20.57 19.57 -1.19
C LYS A 423 -20.70 20.68 -0.14
N LYS A 424 -21.14 20.31 1.08
CA LYS A 424 -21.37 21.18 2.25
C LYS A 424 -20.29 20.98 3.33
N GLY A 425 -19.04 20.83 2.91
CA GLY A 425 -17.91 20.72 3.84
C GLY A 425 -17.51 22.09 4.43
N PRO A 426 -16.90 22.12 5.63
CA PRO A 426 -16.42 23.37 6.20
C PRO A 426 -15.33 23.97 5.30
N LYS A 427 -15.43 25.28 5.00
CA LYS A 427 -14.44 26.00 4.18
C LYS A 427 -13.05 26.04 4.82
N LYS A 428 -12.97 25.90 6.15
CA LYS A 428 -11.74 25.89 6.94
C LYS A 428 -11.71 24.66 7.82
N ILE A 429 -10.53 24.09 8.04
CA ILE A 429 -10.33 23.01 9.01
C ILE A 429 -10.57 23.52 10.44
N SER A 430 -11.12 22.67 11.31
CA SER A 430 -11.43 23.01 12.70
C SER A 430 -10.15 23.29 13.52
N LYS A 431 -10.30 23.96 14.67
CA LYS A 431 -9.18 24.18 15.62
C LYS A 431 -8.58 22.85 16.11
N LEU A 432 -9.41 21.82 16.31
CA LEU A 432 -8.94 20.49 16.73
C LEU A 432 -8.12 19.81 15.63
N GLN A 433 -8.56 19.89 14.37
CA GLN A 433 -7.79 19.40 13.24
C GLN A 433 -6.44 20.12 13.12
N GLN A 434 -6.44 21.45 13.23
CA GLN A 434 -5.20 22.24 13.20
C GLN A 434 -4.25 21.79 14.31
N LYS A 435 -4.75 21.66 15.55
CA LYS A 435 -3.97 21.18 16.70
C LYS A 435 -3.37 19.79 16.44
N PHE A 436 -4.17 18.83 15.97
CA PHE A 436 -3.69 17.48 15.65
C PHE A 436 -2.59 17.53 14.58
N LYS A 437 -2.84 18.20 13.45
CA LYS A 437 -1.88 18.26 12.33
C LYS A 437 -0.57 18.95 12.73
N LEU A 438 -0.63 20.01 13.53
CA LEU A 438 0.56 20.70 14.06
C LEU A 438 1.38 19.77 14.95
N LYS A 439 0.74 19.09 15.91
CA LYS A 439 1.41 18.14 16.79
C LYS A 439 1.97 16.94 16.04
N PHE A 440 1.21 16.37 15.11
CA PHE A 440 1.67 15.30 14.22
C PHE A 440 2.96 15.69 13.50
N ASN A 441 2.96 16.85 12.84
CA ASN A 441 4.13 17.31 12.09
C ASN A 441 5.34 17.52 13.01
N LYS A 442 5.12 18.03 14.23
CA LYS A 442 6.20 18.22 15.21
C LYS A 442 6.79 16.88 15.68
N GLU A 443 5.93 15.91 15.99
CA GLU A 443 6.35 14.60 16.51
C GLU A 443 7.04 13.74 15.43
N ASN A 444 6.59 13.84 14.17
CA ASN A 444 7.00 12.94 13.10
C ASN A 444 8.14 13.48 12.21
N ASN A 445 8.54 14.74 12.38
CA ASN A 445 9.64 15.32 11.62
C ASN A 445 10.96 15.15 12.37
N ASN A 446 11.92 14.51 11.72
CA ASN A 446 13.25 14.31 12.26
C ASN A 446 14.30 14.41 11.15
N LYS A 447 15.59 14.16 11.48
CA LYS A 447 16.71 14.24 10.52
C LYS A 447 16.63 13.23 9.36
N HIS A 448 15.74 12.23 9.43
CA HIS A 448 15.58 11.19 8.42
C HIS A 448 14.34 11.39 7.56
N VAL A 449 13.24 11.93 8.11
CA VAL A 449 11.94 12.01 7.44
C VAL A 449 11.22 13.31 7.81
N CYS A 450 10.57 13.92 6.81
CA CYS A 450 9.65 15.05 6.99
C CYS A 450 8.25 14.64 6.51
N LEU A 451 7.35 14.37 7.46
CA LEU A 451 5.98 13.92 7.24
C LEU A 451 4.97 15.05 7.37
N LYS A 452 3.87 14.93 6.61
CA LYS A 452 2.73 15.85 6.67
C LYS A 452 1.42 15.12 6.91
N ALA A 453 0.64 15.64 7.86
CA ALA A 453 -0.72 15.20 8.14
C ALA A 453 -1.73 15.75 7.09
N PHE A 454 -1.88 15.06 5.96
CA PHE A 454 -2.79 15.51 4.89
C PHE A 454 -4.25 15.21 5.19
N ALA A 455 -4.59 13.95 5.42
CA ALA A 455 -5.96 13.52 5.65
C ALA A 455 -6.53 14.04 6.97
N ASN A 456 -7.84 14.19 7.00
CA ASN A 456 -8.54 14.59 8.21
C ASN A 456 -8.89 13.35 9.04
N LEU A 457 -8.89 13.47 10.36
CA LEU A 457 -9.65 12.54 11.22
C LEU A 457 -11.12 13.00 11.27
N PRO A 458 -12.13 12.15 11.50
CA PRO A 458 -13.49 12.62 11.70
C PRO A 458 -13.55 13.66 12.83
N GLU A 459 -14.32 14.73 12.67
CA GLU A 459 -14.44 15.79 13.68
C GLU A 459 -15.12 15.26 14.94
N SER A 460 -16.13 14.39 14.81
CA SER A 460 -16.77 13.73 15.97
C SER A 460 -15.74 12.94 16.80
N PHE A 461 -14.88 12.19 16.12
CA PHE A 461 -13.80 11.43 16.74
C PHE A 461 -12.81 12.34 17.47
N LEU A 462 -12.38 13.44 16.85
CA LEU A 462 -11.47 14.40 17.49
C LEU A 462 -12.08 15.06 18.72
N ARG A 463 -13.37 15.44 18.68
CA ARG A 463 -14.05 16.04 19.83
C ARG A 463 -14.12 15.10 21.02
N LYS A 464 -14.49 13.83 20.77
CA LYS A 464 -14.55 12.77 21.78
C LYS A 464 -13.17 12.52 22.39
N ASN A 465 -12.12 12.53 21.57
CA ASN A 465 -10.77 12.15 21.96
C ASN A 465 -9.81 13.35 22.16
N LYS A 466 -10.33 14.56 22.36
CA LYS A 466 -9.51 15.80 22.48
C LYS A 466 -8.46 15.75 23.60
N HIS A 467 -8.75 14.98 24.65
CA HIS A 467 -7.86 14.77 25.80
C HIS A 467 -6.63 13.92 25.45
N LEU A 468 -6.66 13.18 24.33
CA LEU A 468 -5.54 12.38 23.83
C LEU A 468 -4.64 13.14 22.84
N ILE A 469 -4.94 14.42 22.54
CA ILE A 469 -4.23 15.23 21.51
C ILE A 469 -3.22 16.17 22.12
#